data_AF-A0AAU8FM40-F1
#
_entry.id   AF-A0AAU8FM40-F1
#
_cell.length_a   1.000
_cell.length_b   1.000
_cell.length_c   1.000
_cell.angle_alpha   90.00
_cell.angle_beta   90.00
_cell.angle_gamma   90.00
#
_symmetry.space_group_name_H-M   'P 1'
#
loop_
_entity.id
_entity.type
_entity.pdbx_description
1 polymer ?
#
loop_
_entity_poly.entity_id
_entity_poly.type
_entity_poly.pdbx_seq_one_letter_code
_entity_poly.pdbx_strand_id
1 'polypeptide(L)'
;MPYASGIRIIRGSDFMYEDQRFATSRLDVLVYESEVLKEDVTISGNVFADLFVSTTGTDADFVVKLTTFIPATLRTTFPLTRT
;
A
#
# COMPACT_ATOMS: atom_id res chain seq x y z
N MET A 1 -8.17 -6.85 9.53
CA MET A 1 -7.41 -5.92 8.67
C MET A 1 -8.00 -5.90 7.26
N PRO A 2 -8.37 -4.75 6.69
CA PRO A 2 -8.90 -4.70 5.33
C PRO A 2 -7.78 -4.70 4.29
N TYR A 3 -7.87 -5.61 3.33
CA TYR A 3 -6.98 -5.69 2.17
C TYR A 3 -7.52 -4.97 0.93
N ALA A 4 -8.83 -4.71 0.93
CA ALA A 4 -9.58 -4.12 -0.17
C ALA A 4 -10.44 -2.96 0.37
N SER A 5 -10.84 -2.04 -0.51
CA SER A 5 -11.64 -0.86 -0.13
C SER A 5 -13.05 -1.18 0.36
N GLY A 6 -13.59 -2.36 0.00
CA GLY A 6 -14.95 -2.77 0.34
C GLY A 6 -15.02 -3.92 1.34
N ILE A 7 -16.19 -4.08 1.96
CA ILE A 7 -16.49 -5.26 2.79
C ILE A 7 -16.73 -6.44 1.86
N ARG A 8 -15.86 -7.46 1.96
CA ARG A 8 -15.97 -8.68 1.15
C ARG A 8 -15.94 -9.89 2.08
N ILE A 9 -16.84 -10.86 1.81
CA ILE A 9 -16.90 -12.12 2.56
C ILE A 9 -15.73 -13.03 2.17
N ILE A 10 -15.37 -13.03 0.88
CA ILE A 10 -14.25 -13.81 0.34
C ILE A 10 -13.17 -12.83 -0.13
N ARG A 11 -11.92 -13.16 0.17
CA ARG A 11 -10.76 -12.44 -0.34
C ARG A 11 -10.66 -12.67 -1.84
N GLY A 12 -10.98 -11.63 -2.63
CA GLY A 12 -10.77 -11.65 -4.08
C GLY A 12 -9.28 -11.80 -4.40
N SER A 13 -8.94 -12.34 -5.57
CA SER A 13 -7.54 -12.52 -6.00
C SER A 13 -6.81 -11.19 -6.24
N ASP A 14 -7.57 -10.12 -6.44
CA ASP A 14 -7.14 -8.76 -6.70
C ASP A 14 -6.55 -8.04 -5.48
N PHE A 15 -6.84 -8.52 -4.26
CA PHE A 15 -6.43 -7.87 -3.02
C PHE A 15 -4.93 -7.55 -2.88
N MET A 16 -4.06 -8.23 -3.65
CA MET A 16 -2.61 -8.01 -3.62
C MET A 16 -2.14 -6.82 -4.47
N TYR A 17 -2.92 -6.39 -5.45
CA TYR A 17 -2.56 -5.28 -6.35
C TYR A 17 -3.65 -4.20 -6.44
N GLU A 18 -4.69 -4.30 -5.60
CA GLU A 18 -5.70 -3.24 -5.44
C GLU A 18 -5.09 -1.92 -4.94
N ASP A 19 -5.69 -0.81 -5.35
CA ASP A 19 -5.32 0.54 -4.95
C ASP A 19 -5.49 0.72 -3.43
N GLN A 20 -4.39 1.01 -2.73
CA GLN A 20 -4.38 1.10 -1.27
C GLN A 20 -4.73 2.50 -0.73
N ARG A 21 -5.04 3.49 -1.59
CA ARG A 21 -5.37 4.87 -1.15
C ARG A 21 -6.56 4.94 -0.18
N PHE A 22 -7.45 3.94 -0.20
CA PHE A 22 -8.55 3.88 0.77
C PHE A 22 -8.02 3.78 2.21
N ALA A 23 -6.89 3.10 2.44
CA ALA A 23 -6.30 2.91 3.76
C ALA A 23 -5.74 4.21 4.32
N THR A 24 -5.21 5.09 3.46
CA THR A 24 -4.65 6.40 3.83
C THR A 24 -5.68 7.31 4.50
N SER A 25 -6.96 7.14 4.20
CA SER A 25 -8.03 7.96 4.81
C SER A 25 -8.38 7.57 6.25
N ARG A 26 -7.89 6.43 6.74
CA ARG A 26 -8.21 5.93 8.08
C ARG A 26 -7.27 6.52 9.12
N LEU A 27 -7.82 6.93 10.25
CA LEU A 27 -7.05 7.52 11.36
C LEU A 27 -6.17 6.50 12.11
N ASP A 28 -6.38 5.21 11.89
CA ASP A 28 -5.64 4.11 12.51
C ASP A 28 -4.56 3.51 11.59
N VAL A 29 -4.18 4.22 10.52
CA VAL A 29 -3.12 3.83 9.59
C VAL A 29 -2.07 4.92 9.53
N LEU A 30 -0.82 4.57 9.83
CA LEU A 30 0.32 5.46 9.61
C LEU A 30 0.77 5.36 8.15
N VAL A 31 0.96 6.52 7.52
CA VAL A 31 1.37 6.62 6.12
C VAL A 31 2.63 7.47 6.04
N TYR A 32 3.64 6.92 5.36
CA TYR A 32 4.90 7.58 5.07
C TYR A 32 5.08 7.61 3.55
N GLU A 33 5.50 8.74 3.02
CA GLU A 33 5.76 8.93 1.60
C GLU A 33 7.13 9.58 1.42
N SER A 34 7.87 9.17 0.40
CA SER A 34 9.06 9.91 -0.02
C SER A 34 8.65 11.21 -0.73
N GLU A 35 9.62 12.08 -0.99
CA GLU A 35 9.42 13.09 -2.01
C GLU A 35 9.21 12.43 -3.39
N VAL A 36 8.71 13.21 -4.36
CA VAL A 36 8.58 12.77 -5.74
C VAL A 36 9.96 12.34 -6.26
N LEU A 37 10.06 11.10 -6.74
CA LEU A 37 11.29 10.57 -7.31
C LEU A 37 11.70 11.39 -8.53
N LYS A 38 12.95 11.85 -8.56
CA LYS A 38 13.52 12.64 -9.67
C LYS A 38 14.15 11.76 -10.74
N GLU A 39 14.36 10.49 -10.43
CA GLU A 39 14.96 9.46 -11.27
C GLU A 39 14.37 8.10 -10.91
N ASP A 40 14.54 7.13 -11.80
CA ASP A 40 14.01 5.77 -11.61
C ASP A 40 14.78 5.05 -10.50
N VAL A 41 14.04 4.46 -9.56
CA VAL A 41 14.60 3.63 -8.48
C VAL A 41 14.21 2.17 -8.72
N THR A 42 15.21 1.31 -8.84
CA THR A 42 15.01 -0.14 -8.99
C THR A 42 15.27 -0.85 -7.67
N ILE A 43 14.29 -1.63 -7.21
CA ILE A 43 14.40 -2.47 -6.01
C ILE A 43 14.50 -3.93 -6.47
N SER A 44 15.52 -4.64 -6.00
CA SER A 44 15.73 -6.05 -6.28
C SER A 44 16.19 -6.79 -5.03
N GLY A 45 15.76 -8.04 -4.88
CA GLY A 45 16.05 -8.86 -3.71
C GLY A 45 14.97 -8.80 -2.63
N ASN A 46 15.33 -9.27 -1.44
CA ASN A 46 14.43 -9.34 -0.30
C ASN A 46 14.23 -7.97 0.35
N VAL A 47 12.98 -7.66 0.68
CA VAL A 47 12.61 -6.47 1.46
C VAL A 47 12.39 -6.90 2.90
N PHE A 48 13.05 -6.23 3.84
CA PHE A 48 12.92 -6.47 5.27
C PHE A 48 12.28 -5.25 5.94
N ALA A 49 11.31 -5.49 6.83
CA ALA A 49 10.75 -4.45 7.67
C ALA A 49 11.48 -4.45 9.02
N ASP A 50 12.30 -3.43 9.26
CA ASP A 50 12.94 -3.18 10.55
C ASP A 50 12.06 -2.22 11.36
N LEU A 51 11.45 -2.72 12.43
CA LEU A 51 10.36 -2.04 13.15
C LEU A 51 10.78 -1.68 14.58
N PHE A 52 10.78 -0.37 14.87
CA PHE A 52 10.90 0.18 16.22
C PHE A 52 9.53 0.65 16.68
N VAL A 53 8.80 -0.22 17.38
CA VAL A 53 7.39 -0.02 17.74
C VAL A 53 7.16 -0.29 19.23
N SER A 54 6.17 0.37 19.81
CA SER A 54 5.70 0.13 21.16
C SER A 54 4.18 0.14 21.18
N THR A 55 3.58 -0.71 22.01
CA THR A 55 2.14 -0.80 22.24
C THR A 55 1.88 -0.82 23.74
N THR A 56 0.72 -0.31 24.15
CA THR A 56 0.28 -0.38 25.56
C THR A 56 -0.31 -1.74 25.92
N GLY A 57 -0.62 -2.57 24.92
CA GLY A 57 -1.08 -3.95 25.11
C GLY A 57 0.08 -4.94 25.29
N THR A 58 -0.27 -6.21 25.49
CA THR A 58 0.71 -7.30 25.65
C THR A 58 0.98 -8.06 24.35
N ASP A 59 0.14 -7.88 23.32
CA ASP A 59 0.26 -8.54 22.01
C ASP A 59 -0.27 -7.63 20.89
N ALA A 60 0.30 -7.72 19.69
CA ALA A 60 -0.07 -6.93 18.53
C ALA A 60 0.41 -7.54 17.20
N ASP A 61 -0.42 -7.39 16.16
CA ASP A 61 -0.05 -7.69 14.77
C ASP A 61 0.38 -6.42 14.04
N PHE A 62 1.53 -6.47 13.35
CA PHE A 62 2.02 -5.38 12.51
C PHE A 62 1.94 -5.72 11.04
N VAL A 63 1.28 -4.85 10.26
CA VAL A 63 1.17 -4.99 8.80
C VAL A 63 1.92 -3.84 8.15
N VAL A 64 2.94 -4.18 7.36
CA VAL A 64 3.75 -3.22 6.59
C VAL A 64 3.48 -3.42 5.10
N LYS A 65 3.25 -2.32 4.39
CA LYS A 65 3.04 -2.33 2.94
C LYS A 65 4.01 -1.36 2.28
N LEU A 66 4.76 -1.85 1.30
CA LEU A 66 5.50 -1.01 0.36
C LEU A 66 4.64 -0.86 -0.90
N THR A 67 4.24 0.37 -1.23
CA THR A 67 3.33 0.66 -2.36
C THR A 67 3.93 1.75 -3.24
N THR A 68 3.70 1.66 -4.54
CA THR A 68 4.06 2.71 -5.49
C THR A 68 2.90 3.70 -5.64
N PHE A 69 3.21 4.99 -5.74
CA PHE A 69 2.22 6.03 -6.00
C PHE A 69 2.27 6.44 -7.47
N ILE A 70 1.11 6.44 -8.12
CA ILE A 70 0.94 6.98 -9.48
C ILE A 70 0.18 8.31 -9.38
N PRO A 71 0.80 9.45 -9.73
CA PRO A 71 0.16 10.75 -9.76
C PRO A 71 -1.12 10.75 -10.58
N ALA A 72 -2.15 11.46 -10.11
CA ALA A 72 -3.44 11.56 -10.80
C ALA A 72 -3.31 12.08 -12.24
N THR A 73 -2.34 12.98 -12.49
CA THR A 73 -2.06 13.58 -13.81
C THR A 73 -1.57 12.55 -14.84
N LEU A 74 -0.96 11.43 -14.42
CA LEU A 74 -0.43 10.40 -15.33
C LEU A 74 -1.46 9.34 -15.73
N ARG A 75 -2.66 9.35 -15.13
CA ARG A 75 -3.71 8.35 -15.41
C ARG A 75 -4.33 8.47 -16.81
N THR A 76 -4.09 9.56 -17.53
CA THR A 76 -4.65 9.80 -18.87
C THR A 76 -3.88 9.09 -20.00
N THR A 77 -2.64 8.65 -19.75
CA THR A 77 -1.73 8.17 -20.83
C THR A 77 -1.54 6.64 -20.84
N PHE A 78 -2.00 5.92 -19.83
CA PHE A 78 -1.94 4.45 -19.79
C PHE A 78 -3.32 3.84 -20.06
N PRO A 79 -3.61 3.36 -21.28
CA PRO A 79 -4.81 2.58 -21.52
C PRO A 79 -4.64 1.24 -20.81
N LEU A 80 -5.35 1.05 -19.70
CA LEU A 80 -5.60 -0.29 -19.16
C LEU A 80 -6.48 -1.03 -20.16
N THR A 81 -5.87 -1.59 -21.21
CA THR A 81 -6.56 -2.41 -22.19
C THR A 81 -6.86 -3.74 -21.51
N ARG A 82 -8.13 -3.90 -21.11
CA ARG A 82 -8.64 -5.14 -20.52
C ARG A 82 -9.05 -6.05 -21.66
N THR A 83 -8.21 -7.03 -22.00
CA THR A 83 -8.59 -8.18 -22.84
C THR A 83 -9.22 -9.27 -21.98
#